data_AF-A0A0L6U7C6-F1
#
_entry.id   AF-A0A0L6U7C6-F1
#
_cell.length_a   1.000
_cell.length_b   1.000
_cell.length_c   1.000
_cell.angle_alpha   90.00
_cell.angle_beta   90.00
_cell.angle_gamma   90.00
#
_symmetry.space_group_name_H-M   'P 1'
#
loop_
_entity.id
_entity.type
_entity.pdbx_description
1 polymer ?
#
loop_
_entity_poly.entity_id
_entity_poly.type
_entity_poly.pdbx_seq_one_letter_code
_entity_poly.pdbx_strand_id
1 'polypeptide(L)' 'MVFFKYSPDIKTLCVRWLLEGKSVESINSALHTKIYPRSCARWKALYKRTNDIVWNPATYHCEKELSTACS' A
#
# COMPACT_ATOMS: atom_id res chain seq x y z
N MET A 1 -8.58 -18.61 -4.32
CA MET A 1 -8.13 -17.26 -3.91
C MET A 1 -9.31 -16.31 -4.09
N VAL A 2 -9.91 -15.79 -3.01
CA VAL A 2 -11.10 -14.92 -3.10
C VAL A 2 -10.64 -13.47 -3.26
N PHE A 3 -11.03 -12.82 -4.36
CA PHE A 3 -10.77 -11.39 -4.57
C PHE A 3 -11.87 -10.58 -3.88
N PHE A 4 -11.51 -9.88 -2.81
CA PHE A 4 -12.41 -8.93 -2.14
C PHE A 4 -12.15 -7.51 -2.66
N LYS A 5 -13.19 -6.88 -3.21
CA LYS A 5 -13.11 -5.50 -3.71
C LYS A 5 -13.41 -4.54 -2.56
N TYR A 6 -12.38 -3.88 -2.06
CA TYR A 6 -12.52 -2.78 -1.09
C TYR A 6 -12.75 -1.46 -1.82
N SER A 7 -13.61 -0.60 -1.26
CA SER A 7 -13.79 0.76 -1.78
C SER A 7 -12.49 1.57 -1.66
N PRO A 8 -12.29 2.59 -2.52
CA PRO A 8 -11.14 3.49 -2.42
C PRO A 8 -11.03 4.16 -1.04
N ASP A 9 -12.15 4.60 -0.46
CA ASP A 9 -12.18 5.29 0.85
C ASP A 9 -11.70 4.39 2.00
N ILE A 10 -12.07 3.11 1.97
CA ILE A 10 -11.58 2.14 2.95
C ILE A 10 -10.05 2.01 2.84
N LYS A 11 -9.51 2.00 1.62
CA LYS A 11 -8.06 1.90 1.40
C LYS A 11 -7.34 3.14 1.91
N THR A 12 -7.85 4.34 1.61
CA THR A 12 -7.22 5.60 2.03
C THR A 12 -7.23 5.76 3.55
N LEU A 13 -8.36 5.49 4.21
CA LEU A 13 -8.48 5.51 5.67
C LEU A 13 -7.57 4.46 6.32
N CYS A 14 -7.55 3.24 5.78
CA CYS A 14 -6.68 2.17 6.27
C CYS A 14 -5.21 2.57 6.20
N VAL A 15 -4.73 3.07 5.05
CA VAL A 15 -3.34 3.50 4.90
C VAL A 15 -3.00 4.65 5.86
N ARG A 16 -3.86 5.66 5.97
CA ARG A 16 -3.63 6.80 6.87
C ARG A 16 -3.46 6.35 8.32
N TRP A 17 -4.38 5.52 8.82
CA TRP A 17 -4.31 5.00 10.19
C TRP A 17 -3.13 4.03 10.42
N LEU A 18 -2.71 3.29 9.41
CA LEU A 18 -1.48 2.48 9.48
C LEU A 18 -0.20 3.31 9.55
N LEU A 19 -0.21 4.54 9.03
CA LEU A 19 0.90 5.49 9.15
C LEU A 19 0.92 6.16 10.54
N GLU A 20 -0.26 6.39 11.12
CA GLU A 20 -0.44 6.85 12.51
C GLU A 20 -0.09 5.76 13.56
N GLY A 21 0.21 4.54 13.14
CA GLY A 21 0.63 3.45 14.02
C GLY A 21 -0.50 2.59 14.60
N LYS A 22 -1.74 2.73 14.11
CA LYS A 22 -2.86 1.89 14.56
C LYS A 22 -2.72 0.44 14.09
N SER A 23 -3.20 -0.50 14.92
CA SER A 23 -3.23 -1.92 14.57
C SER A 23 -4.34 -2.24 13.55
N VAL A 24 -4.18 -3.36 12.84
CA VAL A 24 -5.20 -3.82 11.87
C VAL A 24 -6.51 -4.17 12.57
N GLU A 25 -6.49 -4.71 13.79
CA GLU A 25 -7.73 -4.97 14.53
C GLU A 25 -8.46 -3.66 14.84
N SER A 26 -7.75 -2.65 15.35
CA SER A 26 -8.32 -1.34 15.65
C SER A 26 -8.97 -0.69 14.42
N ILE A 27 -8.30 -0.78 13.26
CA ILE A 27 -8.82 -0.28 11.99
C ILE A 27 -10.08 -1.04 11.56
N ASN A 28 -10.07 -2.37 11.65
CA ASN A 28 -11.22 -3.20 11.28
C ASN A 28 -12.44 -2.92 12.17
N SER A 29 -12.21 -2.73 13.48
CA SER A 29 -13.26 -2.34 14.42
C SER A 29 -13.84 -0.97 14.08
N ALA A 30 -13.02 0.01 13.75
CA ALA A 30 -13.47 1.36 13.43
C ALA A 30 -14.19 1.46 12.06
N LEU A 31 -13.78 0.68 11.07
CA LEU A 31 -14.40 0.66 9.74
C LEU A 31 -15.55 -0.34 9.61
N HIS A 32 -15.86 -1.08 10.68
CA HIS A 32 -16.83 -2.19 10.66
C HIS A 32 -16.63 -3.14 9.47
N THR A 33 -15.37 -3.33 9.07
CA THR A 33 -15.00 -4.08 7.86
C THR A 33 -13.87 -5.04 8.20
N LYS A 34 -13.95 -6.28 7.69
CA LYS A 34 -12.88 -7.27 7.86
C LYS A 34 -11.83 -7.14 6.76
N ILE A 35 -10.84 -6.28 6.98
CA ILE A 35 -9.69 -6.15 6.09
C ILE A 35 -8.63 -7.18 6.49
N TYR A 36 -8.16 -7.95 5.52
CA TYR A 36 -7.08 -8.90 5.76
C TYR A 36 -5.75 -8.19 6.03
N PRO A 37 -4.93 -8.64 7.00
CA PRO A 37 -3.63 -8.05 7.30
C PRO A 37 -2.70 -7.94 6.08
N ARG A 38 -2.75 -8.92 5.17
CA ARG A 38 -1.98 -8.91 3.91
C ARG A 38 -2.39 -7.76 2.98
N SER A 39 -3.68 -7.40 2.94
CA SER A 39 -4.17 -6.26 2.17
C SER A 39 -3.66 -4.95 2.75
N CYS A 40 -3.72 -4.79 4.08
CA CYS A 40 -3.18 -3.64 4.81
C CYS A 40 -1.67 -3.44 4.52
N ALA A 41 -0.88 -4.51 4.65
CA ALA A 41 0.56 -4.47 4.39
C ALA A 41 0.86 -4.06 2.94
N ARG A 42 0.12 -4.61 1.97
CA ARG A 42 0.29 -4.27 0.55
C ARG A 42 -0.05 -2.81 0.26
N TRP A 43 -1.14 -2.28 0.83
CA TRP A 43 -1.50 -0.87 0.61
C TRP A 43 -0.49 0.09 1.23
N LYS A 44 0.02 -0.22 2.44
CA LYS A 44 1.08 0.58 3.07
C LYS A 44 2.37 0.57 2.25
N ALA A 45 2.77 -0.59 1.73
CA ALA A 45 3.96 -0.71 0.89
C ALA A 45 3.81 0.07 -0.42
N LEU A 46 2.65 -0.01 -1.07
CA LEU A 46 2.35 0.77 -2.28
C LEU A 46 2.40 2.26 -2.00
N TYR A 47 1.77 2.73 -0.90
CA TYR A 47 1.81 4.13 -0.50
C TYR A 47 3.24 4.62 -0.32
N LYS A 48 4.08 3.87 0.42
CA LYS A 48 5.49 4.22 0.63
C LYS A 48 6.25 4.32 -0.70
N ARG A 49 6.15 3.29 -1.57
CA ARG A 49 6.80 3.29 -2.88
C ARG A 49 6.37 4.49 -3.73
N THR A 50 5.08 4.80 -3.77
CA THR A 50 4.58 5.97 -4.50
C THR A 50 5.13 7.26 -3.92
N ASN A 51 5.19 7.39 -2.59
CA ASN A 51 5.67 8.60 -1.94
C ASN A 51 7.20 8.79 -2.13
N ASP A 52 7.97 7.70 -2.07
CA ASP A 52 9.41 7.71 -2.35
C ASP A 52 9.69 8.18 -3.78
N ILE A 53 8.85 7.75 -4.73
CA ILE A 53 8.94 8.13 -6.15
C ILE A 53 8.51 9.59 -6.39
N VAL A 54 7.40 10.02 -5.79
CA VAL A 54 6.92 11.41 -5.93
C VAL A 54 7.91 12.40 -5.31
N TRP A 55 8.53 12.03 -4.18
CA TRP A 55 9.55 12.86 -3.53
C TRP A 55 10.85 12.92 -4.33
N ASN A 56 11.19 11.87 -5.08
CA ASN A 56 12.35 11.85 -5.97
C ASN A 56 11.98 11.38 -7.38
N PRO A 57 11.56 12.31 -8.26
CA PRO A 57 11.15 11.99 -9.63
C PRO A 57 12.22 11.24 -10.44
N ALA A 58 13.50 11.36 -10.08
CA ALA A 58 14.59 10.64 -10.74
C ALA A 58 14.47 9.11 -10.61
N THR A 59 13.71 8.61 -9.63
CA THR A 59 13.49 7.16 -9.44
C THR A 59 12.51 6.53 -10.44
N TYR A 60 11.75 7.33 -11.21
CA TYR A 60 10.87 6.80 -12.28
C TYR A 60 11.65 6.03 -13.36
N HIS A 61 12.92 6.33 -13.55
CA HIS A 61 13.74 5.77 -14.63
C HIS A 61 14.49 4.49 -14.23
N CYS A 62 14.63 4.17 -12.95
CA CYS A 62 15.46 3.04 -12.48
C CYS A 62 14.82 1.65 -12.60
N GLU A 63 13.51 1.52 -12.84
CA GLU A 63 12.87 0.20 -12.96
C GLU A 63 12.97 -0.43 -14.36
N LYS A 64 13.48 0.30 -15.36
CA LYS A 64 13.69 -0.24 -16.72
C LYS A 64 15.08 -0.83 -16.96
N GLU A 65 16.08 -0.52 -16.15
CA GLU A 65 17.48 -0.89 -16.41
C GLU A 65 17.92 -2.24 -15.82
N LEU A 66 17.05 -2.95 -15.07
CA LEU A 66 17.35 -4.30 -14.57
C LEU A 66 16.95 -5.44 -15.53
N SER A 67 16.41 -5.12 -16.71
CA SER A 67 16.05 -6.12 -17.74
C SER A 67 17.12 -6.31 -18.83
N THR A 68 18.19 -5.51 -18.86
CA THR A 68 19.16 -5.50 -19.97
C THR A 68 20.59 -5.86 -19.56
N ALA A 69 20.82 -6.27 -18.31
CA ALA A 69 22.14 -6.69 -17.82
C ALA A 69 22.25 -8.21 -17.63
N CYS A 70 21.62 -8.98 -18.52
CA CYS A 70 21.87 -10.41 -18.68
C CYS A 70 21.96 -10.73 -20.19
N SER A 71 23.10 -10.40 -20.78
CA SER A 71 23.58 -10.90 -22.07
C SER A 71 25.10 -10.78 -22.09
#